data_AF-A0A1G4WKP3-F1
#
_entry.id   AF-A0A1G4WKP3-F1
#
_cell.length_a   1.000
_cell.length_b   1.000
_cell.length_c   1.000
_cell.angle_alpha   90.00
_cell.angle_beta   90.00
_cell.angle_gamma   90.00
#
_symmetry.space_group_name_H-M   'P 1'
#
loop_
_entity.id
_entity.type
_entity.pdbx_description
1 polymer ?
#
loop_
_entity_poly.entity_id
_entity_poly.type
_entity_poly.pdbx_seq_one_letter_code
_entity_poly.pdbx_strand_id
1 'polypeptide(L)'
;MTVTNEPFTGDRYERLKKSVDILASDPSMVGGEPPYNADGIRAFAKSVEQLRLLDGLTDYDANTVNLLVALDFMQGPERMAWRVYDMLTANPQTPHRDHDNEIAVVYTIVGILHMVIGAWLPPDPWRTLNRLAADTNEAYDVLKLESGNAGDHLKAAIDNVNDAIEALR
;
A
#
# COMPACT_ATOMS: atom_id res chain seq x y z
N MET A 1 -5.52 21.68 -24.66
CA MET A 1 -5.67 20.21 -24.57
C MET A 1 -6.96 19.96 -23.80
N THR A 2 -8.02 19.50 -24.46
CA THR A 2 -9.28 19.14 -23.78
C THR A 2 -9.06 17.80 -23.08
N VAL A 3 -8.92 17.82 -21.76
CA VAL A 3 -8.93 16.61 -20.95
C VAL A 3 -10.36 16.07 -21.00
N THR A 4 -10.55 14.93 -21.66
CA THR A 4 -11.81 14.20 -21.60
C THR A 4 -11.96 13.64 -20.18
N ASN A 5 -12.93 14.14 -19.42
CA ASN A 5 -13.28 13.69 -18.06
C ASN A 5 -13.99 12.32 -18.08
N GLU A 6 -13.40 11.32 -18.74
CA GLU A 6 -13.89 9.96 -18.62
C GLU A 6 -13.44 9.37 -17.28
N PRO A 7 -14.33 8.68 -16.53
CA PRO A 7 -13.94 8.01 -15.29
C PRO A 7 -12.80 7.02 -15.56
N PHE A 8 -11.86 6.90 -14.63
CA PHE A 8 -10.86 5.83 -14.71
C PHE A 8 -11.53 4.47 -14.66
N THR A 9 -11.42 3.71 -15.74
CA THR A 9 -11.89 2.33 -15.85
C THR A 9 -10.82 1.35 -15.36
N GLY A 10 -11.23 0.10 -15.08
CA GLY A 10 -10.31 -0.96 -14.65
C GLY A 10 -10.37 -1.24 -13.16
N ASP A 11 -9.49 -2.13 -12.69
CA ASP A 11 -9.38 -2.46 -11.26
C ASP A 11 -8.70 -1.34 -10.43
N ARG A 12 -8.67 -1.52 -9.11
CA ARG A 12 -8.08 -0.55 -8.17
C ARG A 12 -6.63 -0.16 -8.48
N TYR A 13 -5.83 -1.08 -9.02
CA TYR A 13 -4.42 -0.85 -9.38
C TYR A 13 -4.28 -0.20 -10.76
N GLU A 14 -5.10 -0.58 -11.73
CA GLU A 14 -5.17 0.07 -13.03
C GLU A 14 -5.58 1.54 -12.88
N ARG A 15 -6.53 1.83 -12.00
CA ARG A 15 -6.94 3.22 -11.68
C ARG A 15 -5.81 4.00 -11.00
N LEU A 16 -5.02 3.38 -10.11
CA LEU A 16 -3.84 4.00 -9.52
C LEU A 16 -2.80 4.34 -10.58
N LYS A 17 -2.46 3.38 -11.45
CA LYS A 17 -1.50 3.56 -12.55
C LYS A 17 -1.90 4.74 -13.45
N LYS A 18 -3.16 4.76 -13.90
CA LYS A 18 -3.68 5.87 -14.72
C LYS A 18 -3.58 7.21 -13.99
N SER A 19 -3.86 7.24 -12.69
CA SER A 19 -3.76 8.46 -11.87
C SER A 19 -2.33 8.98 -11.76
N VAL A 20 -1.36 8.09 -11.48
CA VAL A 20 0.04 8.48 -11.38
C VAL A 20 0.65 8.83 -12.73
N ASP A 21 0.17 8.25 -13.84
CA ASP A 21 0.63 8.62 -15.18
C ASP A 21 0.21 10.03 -15.56
N ILE A 22 -0.97 10.49 -15.11
CA ILE A 22 -1.38 11.89 -15.27
C ILE A 22 -0.40 12.80 -14.50
N LEU A 23 -0.11 12.48 -13.24
CA LEU A 23 0.82 13.27 -12.42
C LEU A 23 2.23 13.25 -13.02
N ALA A 24 2.73 12.10 -13.44
CA ALA A 24 4.04 11.94 -14.07
C ALA A 24 4.16 12.62 -15.44
N SER A 25 3.03 12.98 -16.07
CA SER A 25 3.01 13.74 -17.32
C SER A 25 3.06 15.26 -17.10
N ASP A 26 2.97 15.74 -15.85
CA ASP A 26 3.14 17.15 -15.55
C ASP A 26 4.58 17.60 -15.92
N PRO A 27 4.75 18.67 -16.71
CA PRO A 27 6.08 19.19 -17.03
C PRO A 27 6.96 19.47 -15.81
N SER A 28 6.39 19.83 -14.65
CA SER A 28 7.16 20.05 -13.41
C SER A 28 7.79 18.77 -12.86
N MET A 29 7.29 17.60 -13.26
CA MET A 29 7.71 16.28 -12.78
C MET A 29 8.83 15.66 -13.61
N VAL A 30 8.95 16.06 -14.88
CA VAL A 30 9.93 15.49 -15.83
C VAL A 30 11.37 15.91 -15.48
N GLY A 31 11.55 17.04 -14.80
CA GLY A 31 12.84 17.53 -14.32
C GLY A 31 13.06 17.40 -12.81
N GLY A 32 12.18 16.70 -12.09
CA GLY A 32 12.24 16.57 -10.63
C GLY A 32 13.39 15.68 -10.15
N GLU A 33 13.86 15.93 -8.92
CA GLU A 33 14.89 15.12 -8.27
C GLU A 33 14.30 13.77 -7.79
N PRO A 34 14.99 12.64 -8.06
CA PRO A 34 14.59 11.36 -7.48
C PRO A 34 14.58 11.39 -5.95
N PRO A 35 13.66 10.68 -5.28
CA PRO A 35 12.68 9.74 -5.84
C PRO A 35 11.30 10.35 -6.05
N TYR A 36 11.13 11.67 -5.91
CA TYR A 36 9.80 12.31 -6.02
C TYR A 36 9.62 12.95 -7.39
N ASN A 37 9.94 12.20 -8.44
CA ASN A 37 9.83 12.63 -9.83
C ASN A 37 8.92 11.67 -10.63
N ALA A 38 8.81 11.91 -11.94
CA ALA A 38 7.95 11.10 -12.82
C ALA A 38 8.25 9.59 -12.77
N ASP A 39 9.51 9.19 -12.69
CA ASP A 39 9.88 7.76 -12.60
C ASP A 39 9.59 7.20 -11.22
N GLY A 40 9.84 8.00 -10.18
CA GLY A 40 9.57 7.62 -8.80
C GLY A 40 8.10 7.37 -8.50
N ILE A 41 7.19 8.23 -8.96
CA ILE A 41 5.76 8.02 -8.73
C ILE A 41 5.20 6.79 -9.49
N ARG A 42 5.77 6.47 -10.66
CA ARG A 42 5.45 5.23 -11.38
C ARG A 42 5.97 3.99 -10.66
N ALA A 43 7.20 4.05 -10.14
CA ALA A 43 7.78 2.98 -9.34
C ALA A 43 6.97 2.77 -8.05
N PHE A 44 6.54 3.85 -7.40
CA PHE A 44 5.64 3.82 -6.26
C PHE A 44 4.34 3.05 -6.56
N ALA A 45 3.62 3.41 -7.64
CA ALA A 45 2.38 2.73 -8.00
C ALA A 45 2.60 1.23 -8.29
N LYS A 46 3.71 0.88 -8.94
CA LYS A 46 4.09 -0.51 -9.20
C LYS A 46 4.32 -1.27 -7.88
N SER A 47 4.99 -0.66 -6.90
CA SER A 47 5.22 -1.29 -5.59
C SER A 47 3.92 -1.50 -4.81
N VAL A 48 3.00 -0.53 -4.86
CA VAL A 48 1.66 -0.66 -4.25
C VAL A 48 0.88 -1.85 -4.84
N GLU A 49 0.97 -2.04 -6.15
CA GLU A 49 0.37 -3.19 -6.85
C GLU A 49 1.05 -4.51 -6.46
N GLN A 50 2.38 -4.58 -6.52
CA GLN A 50 3.13 -5.80 -6.23
C GLN A 50 2.88 -6.30 -4.79
N LEU A 51 2.72 -5.39 -3.85
CA LEU A 51 2.44 -5.69 -2.45
C LEU A 51 0.94 -5.82 -2.16
N ARG A 52 0.08 -5.66 -3.17
CA ARG A 52 -1.37 -5.83 -3.08
C ARG A 52 -2.02 -4.96 -1.98
N LEU A 53 -1.48 -3.76 -1.73
CA LEU A 53 -1.87 -2.95 -0.55
C LEU A 53 -3.29 -2.37 -0.60
N LEU A 54 -3.94 -2.39 -1.77
CA LEU A 54 -5.32 -1.96 -1.94
C LEU A 54 -6.36 -3.10 -1.82
N ASP A 55 -5.92 -4.36 -1.66
CA ASP A 55 -6.84 -5.50 -1.52
C ASP A 55 -7.65 -5.36 -0.23
N GLY A 56 -8.92 -5.80 -0.27
CA GLY A 56 -9.85 -5.68 0.87
C GLY A 56 -10.61 -4.36 0.95
N LEU A 57 -10.20 -3.31 0.23
CA LEU A 57 -10.97 -2.06 0.12
C LEU A 57 -12.12 -2.17 -0.88
N THR A 58 -13.17 -1.38 -0.65
CA THR A 58 -14.21 -1.09 -1.65
C THR A 58 -13.66 -0.23 -2.78
N ASP A 59 -14.38 -0.15 -3.90
CA ASP A 59 -13.93 0.68 -5.03
C ASP A 59 -13.82 2.17 -4.67
N TYR A 60 -14.75 2.67 -3.83
CA TYR A 60 -14.75 4.06 -3.37
C TYR A 60 -13.54 4.35 -2.48
N ASP A 61 -13.30 3.50 -1.48
CA ASP A 61 -12.18 3.65 -0.55
C ASP A 61 -10.84 3.51 -1.27
N ALA A 62 -10.71 2.54 -2.18
CA ALA A 62 -9.52 2.39 -3.00
C ALA A 62 -9.25 3.62 -3.88
N ASN A 63 -10.28 4.22 -4.47
CA ASN A 63 -10.13 5.44 -5.27
C ASN A 63 -9.70 6.63 -4.40
N THR A 64 -10.21 6.73 -3.17
CA THR A 64 -9.75 7.75 -2.23
C THR A 64 -8.31 7.54 -1.84
N VAL A 65 -7.92 6.32 -1.44
CA VAL A 65 -6.53 5.98 -1.12
C VAL A 65 -5.62 6.35 -2.28
N ASN A 66 -5.94 5.90 -3.51
CA ASN A 66 -5.14 6.17 -4.71
C ASN A 66 -4.83 7.66 -4.90
N LEU A 67 -5.86 8.51 -4.77
CA LEU A 67 -5.67 9.96 -4.89
C LEU A 67 -4.77 10.50 -3.77
N LEU A 68 -5.06 10.16 -2.51
CA LEU A 68 -4.35 10.71 -1.36
C LEU A 68 -2.88 10.29 -1.37
N VAL A 69 -2.61 9.01 -1.55
CA VAL A 69 -1.23 8.48 -1.47
C VAL A 69 -0.37 8.92 -2.64
N ALA A 70 -0.94 9.10 -3.83
CA ALA A 70 -0.20 9.64 -4.97
C ALA A 70 0.21 11.09 -4.72
N LEU A 71 -0.68 11.93 -4.17
CA LEU A 71 -0.37 13.33 -3.84
C LEU A 71 0.56 13.47 -2.63
N ASP A 72 0.39 12.61 -1.63
CA ASP A 72 1.21 12.66 -0.41
C ASP A 72 2.62 12.09 -0.67
N PHE A 73 2.77 11.06 -1.51
CA PHE A 73 4.08 10.54 -1.93
C PHE A 73 4.96 11.63 -2.53
N MET A 74 4.39 12.50 -3.35
CA MET A 74 5.08 13.63 -3.98
C MET A 74 5.66 14.65 -3.00
N GLN A 75 5.14 14.66 -1.77
CA GLN A 75 5.59 15.53 -0.69
C GLN A 75 6.43 14.76 0.35
N GLY A 76 6.69 13.47 0.10
CA GLY A 76 7.53 12.63 0.94
C GLY A 76 6.81 11.97 2.12
N PRO A 77 7.53 11.10 2.86
CA PRO A 77 6.96 10.28 3.92
C PRO A 77 6.43 11.09 5.10
N GLU A 78 6.96 12.28 5.37
CA GLU A 78 6.44 13.19 6.41
C GLU A 78 5.00 13.59 6.12
N ARG A 79 4.68 13.90 4.86
CA ARG A 79 3.31 14.25 4.46
C ARG A 79 2.36 13.06 4.59
N MET A 80 2.82 11.87 4.22
CA MET A 80 2.07 10.63 4.36
C MET A 80 1.81 10.30 5.84
N ALA A 81 2.79 10.51 6.73
CA ALA A 81 2.61 10.35 8.18
C ALA A 81 1.64 11.38 8.76
N TRP A 82 1.73 12.63 8.30
CA TRP A 82 0.77 13.67 8.66
C TRP A 82 -0.65 13.28 8.25
N ARG A 83 -0.85 12.66 7.07
CA ARG A 83 -2.18 12.20 6.62
C ARG A 83 -2.80 11.22 7.60
N VAL A 84 -2.01 10.25 8.05
CA VAL A 84 -2.45 9.24 9.03
C VAL A 84 -2.87 9.93 10.33
N TYR A 85 -2.05 10.85 10.84
CA TYR A 85 -2.38 11.62 12.03
C TYR A 85 -3.65 12.46 11.85
N ASP A 86 -3.76 13.16 10.73
CA ASP A 86 -4.89 14.04 10.42
C ASP A 86 -6.20 13.25 10.33
N MET A 87 -6.21 12.06 9.72
CA MET A 87 -7.40 11.21 9.65
C MET A 87 -7.78 10.56 10.99
N LEU A 88 -6.86 10.47 11.95
CA LEU A 88 -7.12 9.89 13.28
C LEU A 88 -7.48 10.93 14.34
N THR A 89 -7.39 12.22 14.03
CA THR A 89 -7.68 13.29 14.99
C THR A 89 -9.16 13.63 15.03
N ALA A 90 -9.63 14.18 16.15
CA ALA A 90 -11.03 14.58 16.31
C ALA A 90 -11.44 15.78 15.42
N ASN A 91 -10.46 16.52 14.89
CA ASN A 91 -10.68 17.70 14.03
C ASN A 91 -9.79 17.63 12.78
N PRO A 92 -10.08 16.74 11.83
CA PRO A 92 -9.26 16.56 10.64
C PRO A 92 -9.28 17.81 9.74
N GLN A 93 -8.14 18.15 9.14
CA GLN A 93 -8.06 19.15 8.07
C GLN A 93 -8.46 18.56 6.72
N THR A 94 -8.23 17.26 6.53
CA THR A 94 -8.76 16.50 5.41
C THR A 94 -10.29 16.46 5.54
N PRO A 95 -11.05 16.93 4.54
CA PRO A 95 -12.51 16.83 4.59
C PRO A 95 -12.92 15.38 4.83
N HIS A 96 -13.81 15.15 5.80
CA HIS A 96 -14.40 13.84 5.98
C HIS A 96 -15.03 13.37 4.67
N ARG A 97 -14.68 12.16 4.27
CA ARG A 97 -15.30 11.44 3.16
C ARG A 97 -16.16 10.34 3.74
N ASP A 98 -17.23 10.01 3.03
CA ASP A 98 -18.15 8.93 3.40
C ASP A 98 -17.50 7.57 3.10
N HIS A 99 -16.47 7.25 3.89
CA HIS A 99 -15.75 6.00 3.80
C HIS A 99 -16.64 4.84 4.23
N ASP A 100 -16.57 3.73 3.48
CA ASP A 100 -17.27 2.50 3.89
C ASP A 100 -16.58 1.94 5.15
N ASN A 101 -15.25 2.04 5.22
CA ASN A 101 -14.48 1.72 6.41
C ASN A 101 -13.23 2.62 6.55
N GLU A 102 -13.36 3.68 7.36
CA GLU A 102 -12.28 4.64 7.62
C GLU A 102 -11.02 3.99 8.20
N ILE A 103 -11.16 2.98 9.07
CA ILE A 103 -10.02 2.28 9.67
C ILE A 103 -9.28 1.45 8.62
N ALA A 104 -9.99 0.80 7.69
CA ALA A 104 -9.36 0.08 6.59
C ALA A 104 -8.57 1.02 5.67
N VAL A 105 -9.11 2.21 5.38
CA VAL A 105 -8.42 3.26 4.62
C VAL A 105 -7.13 3.70 5.33
N VAL A 106 -7.22 4.02 6.64
CA VAL A 106 -6.04 4.42 7.43
C VAL A 106 -5.01 3.29 7.48
N TYR A 107 -5.44 2.05 7.71
CA TYR A 107 -4.57 0.86 7.73
C TYR A 107 -3.81 0.70 6.40
N THR A 108 -4.50 0.84 5.27
CA THR A 108 -3.87 0.80 3.95
C THR A 108 -2.86 1.94 3.76
N ILE A 109 -3.19 3.18 4.15
CA ILE A 109 -2.25 4.32 4.06
C ILE A 109 -1.01 4.07 4.91
N VAL A 110 -1.16 3.51 6.12
CA VAL A 110 -0.04 3.11 6.98
C VAL A 110 0.82 2.04 6.30
N GLY A 111 0.22 1.03 5.69
CA GLY A 111 0.93 0.00 4.93
C GLY A 111 1.76 0.59 3.77
N ILE A 112 1.19 1.54 3.04
CA ILE A 112 1.86 2.26 1.96
C ILE A 112 2.99 3.15 2.51
N LEU A 113 2.79 3.87 3.62
CA LEU A 113 3.84 4.64 4.28
C LEU A 113 5.00 3.73 4.73
N HIS A 114 4.69 2.58 5.32
CA HIS A 114 5.69 1.60 5.73
C HIS A 114 6.49 1.07 4.54
N MET A 115 5.84 0.80 3.40
CA MET A 115 6.52 0.47 2.15
C MET A 115 7.48 1.60 1.71
N VAL A 116 7.03 2.86 1.71
CA VAL A 116 7.84 4.00 1.29
C VAL A 116 9.05 4.21 2.20
N ILE A 117 8.87 4.14 3.53
CA ILE A 117 9.97 4.22 4.49
C ILE A 117 10.92 3.03 4.33
N GLY A 118 10.36 1.83 4.15
CA GLY A 118 11.12 0.58 4.00
C GLY A 118 12.03 0.58 2.77
N ALA A 119 11.66 1.30 1.70
CA ALA A 119 12.48 1.42 0.50
C ALA A 119 13.86 2.08 0.72
N TRP A 120 14.02 2.81 1.83
CA TRP A 120 15.30 3.45 2.22
C TRP A 120 16.16 2.56 3.13
N LEU A 121 15.61 1.45 3.60
CA LEU A 121 16.33 0.54 4.48
C LEU A 121 17.05 -0.53 3.65
N PRO A 122 18.25 -0.97 4.07
CA PRO A 122 18.87 -2.12 3.45
C PRO A 122 17.95 -3.35 3.61
N PRO A 123 17.92 -4.25 2.60
CA PRO A 123 17.19 -5.50 2.74
C PRO A 123 17.64 -6.26 3.99
N ASP A 124 16.69 -6.60 4.83
CA ASP A 124 16.89 -7.39 6.05
C ASP A 124 16.05 -8.68 5.92
N PRO A 125 16.65 -9.77 5.42
CA PRO A 125 15.95 -11.05 5.26
C PRO A 125 15.44 -11.59 6.59
N TRP A 126 16.19 -11.39 7.68
CA TRP A 126 15.80 -11.83 9.01
C TRP A 126 14.50 -11.17 9.45
N ARG A 127 14.46 -9.83 9.44
CA ARG A 127 13.24 -9.07 9.80
C ARG A 127 12.06 -9.40 8.88
N THR A 128 12.33 -9.56 7.59
CA THR A 128 11.28 -9.85 6.59
C THR A 128 10.65 -11.22 6.81
N LEU A 129 11.45 -12.26 7.03
CA LEU A 129 10.97 -13.61 7.29
C LEU A 129 10.22 -13.71 8.62
N ASN A 130 10.72 -13.07 9.68
CA ASN A 130 10.00 -13.05 10.97
C ASN A 130 8.63 -12.37 10.85
N ARG A 131 8.51 -11.28 10.08
CA ARG A 131 7.21 -10.65 9.80
C ARG A 131 6.30 -11.59 9.01
N LEU A 132 6.80 -12.21 7.94
CA LEU A 132 6.03 -13.18 7.15
C LEU A 132 5.53 -14.33 8.02
N ALA A 133 6.35 -14.85 8.92
CA ALA A 133 5.94 -15.88 9.87
C ALA A 133 4.80 -15.40 10.78
N ALA A 134 4.89 -14.18 11.32
CA ALA A 134 3.83 -13.60 12.15
C ALA A 134 2.51 -13.46 11.38
N ASP A 135 2.55 -12.85 10.20
CA ASP A 135 1.36 -12.64 9.36
C ASP A 135 0.73 -13.98 8.94
N THR A 136 1.55 -14.99 8.61
CA THR A 136 1.06 -16.33 8.22
C THR A 136 0.45 -17.07 9.40
N ASN A 137 1.01 -16.93 10.61
CA ASN A 137 0.43 -17.50 11.83
C ASN A 137 -0.94 -16.88 12.16
N GLU A 138 -1.08 -15.55 12.05
CA GLU A 138 -2.36 -14.87 12.25
C GLU A 138 -3.41 -15.38 11.26
N ALA A 139 -3.06 -15.48 9.97
CA ALA A 139 -3.96 -16.02 8.95
C ALA A 139 -4.35 -17.49 9.22
N TYR A 140 -3.38 -18.30 9.65
CA TYR A 140 -3.63 -19.70 10.02
C TYR A 140 -4.60 -19.81 11.20
N ASP A 141 -4.49 -18.94 12.21
CA ASP A 141 -5.37 -18.97 13.37
C ASP A 141 -6.84 -18.71 13.03
N VAL A 142 -7.10 -17.92 12.00
CA VAL A 142 -8.44 -17.71 11.45
C VAL A 142 -8.89 -18.93 10.63
N LEU A 143 -8.04 -19.40 9.71
CA LEU A 143 -8.42 -20.38 8.69
C LEU A 143 -8.41 -21.83 9.17
N LYS A 144 -7.73 -22.17 10.26
CA LYS A 144 -7.73 -23.53 10.85
C LYS A 144 -9.12 -23.97 11.33
N LEU A 145 -10.03 -23.03 11.52
CA LEU A 145 -11.41 -23.27 11.94
C LEU A 145 -12.38 -23.38 10.77
N GLU A 146 -11.95 -23.01 9.56
CA GLU A 146 -12.78 -23.07 8.37
C GLU A 146 -12.77 -24.47 7.74
N SER A 147 -13.87 -24.84 7.08
CA SER A 147 -13.94 -26.10 6.33
C SER A 147 -13.07 -26.03 5.08
N GLY A 148 -12.13 -26.96 4.92
CA GLY A 148 -11.26 -27.06 3.74
C GLY A 148 -9.83 -27.43 4.10
N ASN A 149 -8.90 -27.24 3.18
CA ASN A 149 -7.47 -27.52 3.35
C ASN A 149 -6.59 -26.25 3.39
N ALA A 150 -7.18 -25.06 3.40
CA ALA A 150 -6.43 -23.80 3.42
C ALA A 150 -5.54 -23.68 4.67
N GLY A 151 -6.04 -24.13 5.84
CA GLY A 151 -5.27 -24.19 7.07
C GLY A 151 -4.03 -25.11 6.95
N ASP A 152 -4.17 -26.28 6.32
CA ASP A 152 -3.06 -27.21 6.13
C ASP A 152 -1.97 -26.61 5.22
N HIS A 153 -2.36 -25.92 4.15
CA HIS A 153 -1.42 -25.23 3.26
C HIS A 153 -0.66 -24.11 3.97
N LEU A 154 -1.36 -23.32 4.79
CA LEU A 154 -0.72 -22.28 5.59
C LEU A 154 0.20 -22.86 6.65
N LYS A 155 -0.18 -23.98 7.28
CA LYS A 155 0.69 -24.66 8.24
C LYS A 155 2.00 -25.11 7.60
N ALA A 156 1.95 -25.70 6.41
CA ALA A 156 3.15 -26.07 5.66
C ALA A 156 4.00 -24.85 5.27
N ALA A 157 3.37 -23.72 4.91
CA ALA A 157 4.08 -22.47 4.63
C ALA A 157 4.81 -21.93 5.88
N ILE A 158 4.16 -21.96 7.05
CA ILE A 158 4.76 -21.55 8.33
C ILE A 158 6.02 -22.38 8.62
N ASP A 159 5.94 -23.70 8.44
CA ASP A 159 7.07 -24.60 8.71
C ASP A 159 8.26 -24.26 7.79
N ASN A 160 8.03 -24.05 6.48
CA ASN A 160 9.07 -23.63 5.55
C ASN A 160 9.70 -22.26 5.90
N VAL A 161 8.89 -21.30 6.36
CA VAL A 161 9.40 -19.98 6.76
C VAL A 161 10.26 -20.10 8.02
N ASN A 162 9.84 -20.92 8.99
CA ASN A 162 10.62 -21.16 10.20
C ASN A 162 11.97 -21.83 9.90
N ASP A 163 12.00 -22.80 8.99
CA ASP A 163 13.24 -23.45 8.56
C ASP A 163 14.19 -22.42 7.90
N ALA A 164 13.67 -21.52 7.07
CA ALA A 164 14.45 -20.45 6.46
C ALA A 164 15.00 -19.45 7.49
N ILE A 165 14.23 -19.15 8.55
CA ILE A 165 14.69 -18.34 9.68
C ILE A 165 15.82 -19.06 10.41
N GLU A 166 15.67 -20.35 10.72
CA GLU A 166 16.71 -21.12 11.42
C GLU A 166 18.02 -21.17 10.63
N ALA A 167 17.96 -21.30 9.31
CA ALA A 167 19.14 -21.31 8.45
C ALA A 167 19.92 -19.97 8.41
N LEU A 168 19.32 -18.87 8.87
CA LEU A 168 19.97 -17.56 8.97
C LEU A 168 20.62 -17.29 10.34
N ARG A 169 20.44 -18.18 11.33
CA ARG A 169 21.07 -18.10 12.66
C ARG A 169 22.49 -18.69 12.65
#